data_AF-A0A563VX90-F1
#
_entry.id   AF-A0A563VX90-F1
#
_cell.length_a   1.000
_cell.length_b   1.000
_cell.length_c   1.000
_cell.angle_alpha   90.00
_cell.angle_beta   90.00
_cell.angle_gamma   90.00
#
_symmetry.space_group_name_H-M   'P 1'
#
loop_
_entity.id
_entity.type
_entity.pdbx_description
1 polymer ?
#
loop_
_entity_poly.entity_id
_entity_poly.type
_entity_poly.pdbx_seq_one_letter_code
_entity_poly.pdbx_strand_id
1 'polypeptide(L)'
;MNTKPSEIFWNIVDWYQNARFRGEIPFWIVYAIAVYLPFEELILKLIPAPSIIILFLRFLHELVLYYLWGRVFYKRLLRGDRLIKSSIELAFICFVFWAIILLLIHQASIFSGLDNLRTLIRYFAVYYIIVDLNLSKKQINLLLKTILVLGLIQGYLVTIQYFAPPSFNNLFVPQDVNLETGGIAIQKSSEVSSGSLKTGAVNGTFANTANTSAFLLICFIIIIVLKLQNNSYHDLFLSKNLFNFVVMYFALFATYKRIALLFGMIIPVIILFIYRKRLWAGKVIWFYLFSLFLLIFASLFFLNVDTSIDSWAIRKGGNIDLLGYFGQLFSAEYWQKGTRQWIIKTIVGGTIGTGNWFGFSSEANEAVNTLTELLPAQKSIILERKFWFEDVYWGAMLLYYGIPGVALFGYIFQSLYKTAQWLINHCLERQLRSLGIVFCTLSIITIFYGFVERIFEMKCFSFYLWLLAGIVVNVYSRYWQQSERID
;
A
#
# COMPACT_ATOMS: atom_id res chain seq x y z
N MET A 1 -15.59 33.76 -15.42
CA MET A 1 -16.15 34.14 -14.09
C MET A 1 -15.04 34.81 -13.32
N ASN A 2 -15.11 36.13 -13.11
CA ASN A 2 -14.11 36.90 -12.36
C ASN A 2 -14.54 36.98 -10.89
N THR A 3 -14.30 35.93 -10.10
CA THR A 3 -14.44 36.04 -8.63
C THR A 3 -13.27 36.86 -8.09
N LYS A 4 -13.57 37.89 -7.28
CA LYS A 4 -12.51 38.72 -6.70
C LYS A 4 -11.68 37.89 -5.71
N PRO A 5 -10.35 38.06 -5.63
CA PRO A 5 -9.52 37.33 -4.65
C PRO A 5 -10.03 37.46 -3.21
N SER A 6 -10.60 38.59 -2.85
CA SER A 6 -11.23 38.82 -1.54
C SER A 6 -12.44 37.91 -1.28
N GLU A 7 -13.27 37.62 -2.28
CA GLU A 7 -14.42 36.72 -2.14
C GLU A 7 -13.95 35.27 -1.92
N ILE A 8 -12.89 34.85 -2.60
CA ILE A 8 -12.29 33.52 -2.40
C ILE A 8 -11.78 33.39 -0.96
N PHE A 9 -11.10 34.42 -0.45
CA PHE A 9 -10.59 34.43 0.93
C PHE A 9 -11.72 34.31 1.95
N TRP A 10 -12.76 35.14 1.84
CA TRP A 10 -13.90 35.09 2.77
C TRP A 10 -14.66 33.76 2.68
N ASN A 11 -14.84 33.20 1.48
CA ASN A 11 -15.44 31.88 1.31
C ASN A 11 -14.64 30.77 2.01
N ILE A 12 -13.31 30.83 2.01
CA ILE A 12 -12.45 29.88 2.72
C ILE A 12 -12.58 30.06 4.23
N VAL A 13 -12.61 31.31 4.73
CA VAL A 13 -12.77 31.62 6.16
C VAL A 13 -14.14 31.13 6.65
N ASP A 14 -15.22 31.44 5.93
CA ASP A 14 -16.58 31.02 6.27
C ASP A 14 -16.72 29.49 6.24
N TRP A 15 -16.13 28.84 5.23
CA TRP A 15 -16.07 27.39 5.17
C TRP A 15 -15.34 26.80 6.38
N TYR A 16 -14.19 27.37 6.75
CA TYR A 16 -13.40 26.91 7.90
C TYR A 16 -14.17 27.08 9.22
N GLN A 17 -14.81 28.23 9.44
CA GLN A 17 -15.63 28.47 10.63
C GLN A 17 -16.80 27.47 10.71
N ASN A 18 -17.48 27.23 9.59
CA ASN A 18 -18.55 26.24 9.51
C ASN A 18 -18.07 24.79 9.72
N ALA A 19 -16.89 24.44 9.20
CA ALA A 19 -16.28 23.13 9.43
C ALA A 19 -15.82 22.97 10.89
N ARG A 20 -15.32 24.05 11.52
CA ARG A 20 -14.95 24.09 12.93
C ARG A 20 -16.17 23.86 13.82
N PHE A 21 -17.26 24.58 13.56
CA PHE A 21 -18.50 24.45 14.31
C PHE A 21 -19.08 23.04 14.23
N ARG A 22 -19.00 22.40 13.05
CA ARG A 22 -19.44 21.01 12.84
C ARG A 22 -18.45 19.94 13.32
N GLY A 23 -17.26 20.33 13.77
CA GLY A 23 -16.20 19.39 14.17
C GLY A 23 -15.60 18.59 13.01
N GLU A 24 -15.74 19.05 11.77
CA GLU A 24 -15.29 18.36 10.55
C GLU A 24 -13.84 18.66 10.17
N ILE A 25 -13.15 19.57 10.87
CA ILE A 25 -11.74 19.93 10.59
C ILE A 25 -10.82 18.70 10.44
N PRO A 26 -10.84 17.70 11.34
CA PRO A 26 -9.93 16.57 11.21
C PRO A 26 -10.19 15.75 9.94
N PHE A 27 -11.45 15.64 9.50
CA PHE A 27 -11.79 15.01 8.23
C PHE A 27 -11.14 15.75 7.06
N TRP A 28 -11.25 17.08 7.02
CA TRP A 28 -10.70 17.89 5.94
C TRP A 28 -9.17 17.87 5.91
N ILE A 29 -8.51 17.79 7.07
CA ILE A 29 -7.06 17.60 7.13
C ILE A 29 -6.65 16.24 6.57
N VAL A 30 -7.30 15.15 7.00
CA VAL A 30 -7.02 13.81 6.45
C VAL A 30 -7.32 13.75 4.95
N TYR A 31 -8.41 14.41 4.51
CA TYR A 31 -8.76 14.56 3.10
C TYR A 31 -7.65 15.28 2.31
N ALA A 32 -7.13 16.40 2.82
CA ALA A 32 -6.05 17.14 2.19
C ALA A 32 -4.77 16.30 2.08
N ILE A 33 -4.41 15.54 3.13
CA ILE A 33 -3.27 14.61 3.10
C ILE A 33 -3.51 13.50 2.07
N ALA A 34 -4.74 12.97 1.99
CA ALA A 34 -5.11 11.97 0.99
C ALA A 34 -4.99 12.50 -0.45
N VAL A 35 -5.16 13.80 -0.69
CA VAL A 35 -4.93 14.42 -2.00
C VAL A 35 -3.45 14.71 -2.24
N TYR A 36 -2.74 15.15 -1.21
CA TYR A 36 -1.33 15.50 -1.28
C TYR A 36 -0.42 14.30 -1.57
N LEU A 37 -0.61 13.18 -0.89
CA LEU A 37 0.34 12.06 -0.88
C LEU A 37 0.70 11.51 -2.27
N PRO A 38 -0.24 11.29 -3.22
CA PRO A 38 0.13 10.84 -4.56
C PRO A 38 1.04 11.81 -5.30
N PHE A 39 0.94 13.10 -5.02
CA PHE A 39 1.72 14.16 -5.67
C PHE A 39 2.87 14.68 -4.81
N GLU A 40 3.12 14.11 -3.62
CA GLU A 40 4.11 14.58 -2.64
C GLU A 40 5.46 14.85 -3.31
N GLU A 41 6.03 13.85 -3.99
CA GLU A 41 7.37 13.96 -4.57
C GLU A 41 7.43 14.97 -5.73
N LEU A 42 6.35 15.10 -6.50
CA LEU A 42 6.26 16.12 -7.55
C LEU A 42 6.18 17.53 -6.95
N ILE A 43 5.37 17.73 -5.92
CA ILE A 43 5.23 19.03 -5.24
C ILE A 43 6.55 19.42 -4.60
N LEU A 44 7.20 18.50 -3.87
CA LEU A 44 8.47 18.77 -3.20
C LEU A 44 9.59 19.13 -4.17
N LYS A 45 9.60 18.52 -5.35
CA LYS A 45 10.55 18.88 -6.41
C LYS A 45 10.40 20.32 -6.89
N LEU A 46 9.18 20.85 -6.92
CA LEU A 46 8.91 22.22 -7.38
C LEU A 46 9.31 23.28 -6.35
N ILE A 47 9.66 22.88 -5.12
CA ILE A 47 10.04 23.79 -4.06
C ILE A 47 11.57 23.95 -4.06
N PRO A 48 12.11 25.14 -4.38
CA PRO A 48 13.54 25.40 -4.32
C PRO A 48 13.99 25.62 -2.87
N ALA A 49 13.95 24.57 -2.05
CA ALA A 49 14.33 24.62 -0.64
C ALA A 49 15.56 23.74 -0.35
N PRO A 50 16.33 24.07 0.71
CA PRO A 50 17.41 23.22 1.19
C PRO A 50 16.92 21.81 1.55
N SER A 51 17.81 20.80 1.41
CA SER A 51 17.52 19.39 1.68
C SER A 51 16.87 19.13 3.05
N ILE A 52 17.24 19.90 4.08
CA ILE A 52 16.67 19.80 5.44
C ILE A 52 15.19 20.19 5.48
N ILE A 53 14.81 21.23 4.74
CA ILE A 53 13.41 21.68 4.65
C ILE A 53 12.59 20.64 3.87
N ILE A 54 13.14 20.11 2.78
CA ILE A 54 12.48 19.04 2.00
C ILE A 54 12.28 17.80 2.87
N LEU A 55 13.28 17.41 3.65
CA LEU A 55 13.16 16.28 4.58
C LEU A 55 12.06 16.54 5.62
N PHE A 56 12.00 17.74 6.19
CA PHE A 56 10.94 18.13 7.11
C PHE A 56 9.55 18.07 6.45
N LEU A 57 9.41 18.60 5.24
CA LEU A 57 8.15 18.55 4.49
C LEU A 57 7.72 17.11 4.15
N ARG A 58 8.67 16.19 3.91
CA ARG A 58 8.40 14.75 3.73
C ARG A 58 7.85 14.04 4.98
N PHE A 59 8.00 14.64 6.16
CA PHE A 59 7.47 14.12 7.43
C PHE A 59 6.30 14.96 7.95
N LEU A 60 6.00 16.12 7.34
CA LEU A 60 4.99 17.04 7.82
C LEU A 60 3.61 16.38 7.93
N HIS A 61 3.20 15.58 6.95
CA HIS A 61 1.92 14.87 7.03
C HIS A 61 1.90 13.84 8.16
N GLU A 62 3.00 13.14 8.43
CA GLU A 62 3.10 12.20 9.55
C GLU A 62 2.95 12.94 10.89
N LEU A 63 3.64 14.08 11.05
CA LEU A 63 3.56 14.93 12.24
C LEU A 63 2.14 15.49 12.46
N VAL A 64 1.48 15.95 11.40
CA VAL A 64 0.09 16.43 11.46
C VAL A 64 -0.86 15.30 11.88
N LEU A 65 -0.68 14.09 11.35
CA LEU A 65 -1.47 12.92 11.75
C LEU A 65 -1.23 12.55 13.21
N TYR A 66 0.01 12.55 13.69
CA TYR A 66 0.29 12.29 15.11
C TYR A 66 -0.30 13.35 16.04
N TYR A 67 -0.25 14.62 15.65
CA TYR A 67 -0.91 15.69 16.40
C TYR A 67 -2.43 15.47 16.48
N LEU A 68 -3.08 15.14 15.36
CA LEU A 68 -4.51 14.85 15.34
C LEU A 68 -4.85 13.61 16.19
N TRP A 69 -4.03 12.57 16.10
CA TRP A 69 -4.21 11.34 16.88
C TRP A 69 -4.07 11.60 18.38
N GLY A 70 -3.05 12.36 18.80
CA GLY A 70 -2.89 12.79 20.19
C GLY A 70 -4.06 13.62 20.69
N ARG A 71 -4.61 14.50 19.85
CA ARG A 71 -5.82 15.27 20.17
C ARG A 71 -7.05 14.39 20.34
N VAL A 72 -7.23 13.36 19.51
CA VAL A 72 -8.32 12.38 19.66
C VAL A 72 -8.17 11.63 20.98
N PHE A 73 -6.96 11.17 21.30
CA PHE A 73 -6.67 10.48 22.56
C PHE A 73 -6.96 11.37 23.77
N TYR A 74 -6.47 12.60 23.77
CA TYR A 74 -6.69 13.58 24.83
C TYR A 74 -8.19 13.86 25.07
N LYS A 75 -8.97 14.01 23.99
CA LYS A 75 -10.43 14.20 24.10
C LYS A 75 -11.14 12.99 24.70
N ARG A 76 -10.74 11.77 24.35
CA ARG A 76 -11.31 10.54 24.94
C ARG A 76 -11.03 10.50 26.44
N LEU A 77 -9.80 10.81 26.85
CA LEU A 77 -9.40 10.85 28.25
C LEU A 77 -10.24 11.86 29.05
N LEU A 78 -10.44 13.08 28.53
CA LEU A 78 -11.25 14.11 29.19
C LEU A 78 -12.73 13.74 29.32
N ARG A 79 -13.26 12.94 28.39
CA ARG A 79 -14.67 12.50 28.40
C ARG A 79 -14.92 11.29 29.30
N GLY A 80 -13.87 10.64 29.80
CA GLY A 80 -13.99 9.35 30.48
C GLY A 80 -14.41 8.22 29.53
N ASP A 81 -14.29 8.43 28.21
CA ASP A 81 -14.58 7.39 27.23
C ASP A 81 -13.53 6.28 27.33
N ARG A 82 -13.92 5.03 27.05
CA ARG A 82 -12.96 3.92 26.98
C ARG A 82 -11.88 4.23 25.94
N LEU A 83 -10.62 4.20 26.37
CA LEU A 83 -9.46 4.41 25.49
C LEU A 83 -9.36 3.31 24.43
N ILE A 84 -9.70 2.08 24.82
CA ILE A 84 -9.77 0.88 23.98
C ILE A 84 -11.24 0.60 23.66
N LYS A 85 -11.67 0.96 22.45
CA LYS A 85 -13.02 0.74 21.91
C LYS A 85 -13.14 -0.59 21.17
N SER A 86 -12.05 -1.14 20.62
CA SER A 86 -12.10 -2.35 19.80
C SER A 86 -10.97 -3.32 20.09
N SER A 87 -11.19 -4.59 19.78
CA SER A 87 -10.16 -5.63 19.88
C SER A 87 -8.96 -5.35 18.96
N ILE A 88 -9.15 -4.60 17.87
CA ILE A 88 -8.09 -4.14 16.97
C ILE A 88 -7.12 -3.21 17.72
N GLU A 89 -7.65 -2.27 18.50
CA GLU A 89 -6.84 -1.33 19.29
C GLU A 89 -6.05 -2.07 20.38
N LEU A 90 -6.66 -3.04 21.05
CA LEU A 90 -5.98 -3.88 22.04
C LEU A 90 -4.84 -4.69 21.41
N ALA A 91 -5.12 -5.40 20.31
CA ALA A 91 -4.11 -6.20 19.61
C ALA A 91 -2.95 -5.34 19.11
N PHE A 92 -3.23 -4.12 18.66
CA PHE A 92 -2.20 -3.18 18.26
C PHE A 92 -1.34 -2.71 19.44
N ILE A 93 -1.96 -2.36 20.58
CA ILE A 93 -1.21 -1.99 21.80
C ILE A 93 -0.32 -3.16 22.26
N CYS A 94 -0.86 -4.39 22.27
CA CYS A 94 -0.08 -5.59 22.56
C CYS A 94 1.08 -5.78 21.58
N PHE A 95 0.88 -5.50 20.29
CA PHE A 95 1.94 -5.59 19.27
C PHE A 95 3.05 -4.56 19.51
N VAL A 96 2.69 -3.30 19.81
CA VAL A 96 3.66 -2.24 20.12
C VAL A 96 4.44 -2.58 21.39
N PHE A 97 3.75 -3.04 22.43
CA PHE A 97 4.39 -3.46 23.68
C PHE A 97 5.35 -4.64 23.46
N TRP A 98 4.92 -5.62 22.65
CA TRP A 98 5.75 -6.75 22.25
C TRP A 98 7.02 -6.32 21.51
N ALA A 99 6.90 -5.40 20.55
CA ALA A 99 8.04 -4.84 19.83
C ALA A 99 9.04 -4.13 20.76
N ILE A 100 8.55 -3.41 21.76
CA ILE A 100 9.40 -2.74 22.77
C ILE A 100 10.10 -3.77 23.66
N ILE A 101 9.40 -4.80 24.12
CA ILE A 101 10.01 -5.90 24.89
C ILE A 101 11.18 -6.52 24.12
N LEU A 102 10.98 -6.80 22.82
CA LEU A 102 12.03 -7.39 22.00
C LEU A 102 13.25 -6.49 21.86
N LEU A 103 13.07 -5.16 21.78
CA LEU A 103 14.20 -4.21 21.79
C LEU A 103 14.99 -4.27 23.10
N LEU A 104 14.28 -4.34 24.24
CA LEU A 104 14.92 -4.38 25.55
C LEU A 104 15.66 -5.71 25.78
N ILE A 105 15.08 -6.84 25.38
CA ILE A 105 15.70 -8.17 25.53
C ILE A 105 17.01 -8.26 24.74
N HIS A 106 17.03 -7.73 23.51
CA HIS A 106 18.17 -7.87 22.61
C HIS A 106 19.15 -6.69 22.67
N GLN A 107 18.95 -5.75 23.60
CA GLN A 107 19.82 -4.57 23.79
C GLN A 107 20.09 -3.78 22.50
N ALA A 108 19.11 -3.80 21.59
CA ALA A 108 19.20 -3.18 20.28
C ALA A 108 19.10 -1.65 20.37
N SER A 109 19.50 -0.96 19.30
CA SER A 109 19.38 0.50 19.20
C SER A 109 17.91 0.90 19.26
N ILE A 110 17.53 1.64 20.31
CA ILE A 110 16.16 2.16 20.50
C ILE A 110 15.74 3.00 19.29
N PHE A 111 16.64 3.84 18.75
CA PHE A 111 16.31 4.71 17.61
C PHE A 111 16.06 3.91 16.33
N SER A 112 16.89 2.91 16.02
CA SER A 112 16.71 2.04 14.84
C SER A 112 15.43 1.21 14.96
N GLY A 113 15.19 0.64 16.15
CA GLY A 113 13.99 -0.14 16.45
C GLY A 113 12.71 0.67 16.33
N LEU A 114 12.71 1.90 16.88
CA LEU A 114 11.59 2.82 16.78
C LEU A 114 11.36 3.29 15.34
N ASP A 115 12.38 3.43 14.50
CA ASP A 115 12.20 3.79 13.08
C ASP A 115 11.50 2.67 12.28
N ASN A 116 11.89 1.42 12.51
CA ASN A 116 11.21 0.27 11.91
C ASN A 116 9.75 0.17 12.40
N LEU A 117 9.55 0.29 13.72
CA LEU A 117 8.21 0.29 14.31
C LEU A 117 7.37 1.48 13.82
N ARG A 118 7.96 2.67 13.67
CA ARG A 118 7.30 3.87 13.12
C ARG A 118 6.73 3.59 11.74
N THR A 119 7.44 2.85 10.89
CA THR A 119 6.98 2.54 9.53
C THR A 119 5.67 1.73 9.52
N LEU A 120 5.48 0.85 10.51
CA LEU A 120 4.23 0.12 10.75
C LEU A 120 3.14 1.00 11.37
N ILE A 121 3.49 1.84 12.35
CA ILE A 121 2.55 2.61 13.15
C ILE A 121 2.04 3.87 12.44
N ARG A 122 2.86 4.51 11.60
CA ARG A 122 2.62 5.90 11.13
C ARG A 122 1.25 6.15 10.51
N TYR A 123 0.69 5.17 9.82
CA TYR A 123 -0.63 5.31 9.20
C TYR A 123 -1.74 4.60 9.99
N PHE A 124 -1.42 3.84 11.04
CA PHE A 124 -2.41 3.41 12.03
C PHE A 124 -3.06 4.61 12.74
N ALA A 125 -2.34 5.73 12.87
CA ALA A 125 -2.90 7.00 13.32
C ALA A 125 -4.11 7.46 12.47
N VAL A 126 -4.06 7.25 11.15
CA VAL A 126 -5.18 7.59 10.23
C VAL A 126 -6.41 6.75 10.57
N TYR A 127 -6.23 5.45 10.80
CA TYR A 127 -7.30 4.55 11.24
C TYR A 127 -7.98 5.09 12.50
N TYR A 128 -7.22 5.41 13.55
CA TYR A 128 -7.77 5.94 14.80
C TYR A 128 -8.53 7.26 14.64
N ILE A 129 -7.96 8.20 13.88
CA ILE A 129 -8.60 9.50 13.63
C ILE A 129 -9.95 9.27 12.95
N ILE A 130 -9.98 8.42 11.93
CA ILE A 130 -11.18 8.17 11.12
C ILE A 130 -12.26 7.40 11.90
N VAL A 131 -11.87 6.42 12.73
CA VAL A 131 -12.83 5.68 13.56
C VAL A 131 -13.59 6.60 14.51
N ASP A 132 -12.93 7.63 15.05
CA ASP A 132 -13.56 8.58 15.98
C ASP A 132 -14.33 9.72 15.30
N LEU A 133 -14.18 9.87 13.97
CA LEU A 133 -14.83 10.94 13.23
C LEU A 133 -16.31 10.67 12.96
N ASN A 134 -17.10 11.73 12.92
CA ASN A 134 -18.51 11.61 12.59
C ASN A 134 -18.78 11.67 11.06
N LEU A 135 -18.38 10.63 10.32
CA LEU A 135 -18.41 10.66 8.85
C LEU A 135 -19.80 10.59 8.22
N SER A 136 -20.22 11.65 7.54
CA SER A 136 -21.43 11.61 6.71
C SER A 136 -21.25 10.74 5.46
N LYS A 137 -22.35 10.21 4.91
CA LYS A 137 -22.33 9.46 3.63
C LYS A 137 -21.72 10.29 2.49
N LYS A 138 -21.97 11.61 2.49
CA LYS A 138 -21.40 12.55 1.51
C LYS A 138 -19.87 12.58 1.60
N GLN A 139 -19.32 12.60 2.81
CA GLN A 139 -17.87 12.59 3.05
C GLN A 139 -17.21 11.28 2.63
N ILE A 140 -17.84 10.13 2.91
CA ILE A 140 -17.36 8.81 2.45
C ILE A 140 -17.33 8.76 0.92
N ASN A 141 -18.43 9.19 0.27
CA ASN A 141 -18.50 9.24 -1.19
C ASN A 141 -17.47 10.21 -1.78
N LEU A 142 -17.26 11.37 -1.14
CA LEU A 142 -16.23 12.32 -1.54
C LEU A 142 -14.84 11.69 -1.49
N LEU A 143 -14.49 10.99 -0.41
CA LEU A 143 -13.20 10.28 -0.30
C LEU A 143 -13.04 9.22 -1.38
N LEU A 144 -14.01 8.32 -1.56
CA LEU A 144 -13.92 7.24 -2.56
C LEU A 144 -13.80 7.79 -3.98
N LYS A 145 -14.59 8.81 -4.33
CA LYS A 145 -14.51 9.48 -5.63
C LYS A 145 -13.17 10.18 -5.83
N THR A 146 -12.65 10.82 -4.78
CA THR A 146 -11.36 11.49 -4.84
C THR A 146 -10.25 10.48 -5.08
N ILE A 147 -10.19 9.38 -4.32
CA ILE A 147 -9.21 8.30 -4.53
C ILE A 147 -9.27 7.79 -5.98
N LEU A 148 -10.47 7.56 -6.51
CA LEU A 148 -10.65 7.14 -7.90
C LEU A 148 -10.11 8.17 -8.90
N VAL A 149 -10.45 9.46 -8.72
CA VAL A 149 -9.98 10.54 -9.60
C VAL A 149 -8.46 10.65 -9.55
N LEU A 150 -7.87 10.60 -8.36
CA LEU A 150 -6.41 10.59 -8.18
C LEU A 150 -5.76 9.40 -8.88
N GLY A 151 -6.36 8.20 -8.73
CA GLY A 151 -5.93 6.99 -9.42
C GLY A 151 -5.96 7.15 -10.94
N LEU A 152 -7.03 7.72 -11.49
CA LEU A 152 -7.14 7.99 -12.92
C LEU A 152 -6.09 8.99 -13.39
N ILE A 153 -5.90 10.11 -12.67
CA ILE A 153 -4.85 11.09 -13.00
C ILE A 153 -3.49 10.40 -13.05
N GLN A 154 -3.15 9.59 -12.04
CA GLN A 154 -1.90 8.82 -12.02
C GLN A 154 -1.83 7.81 -13.17
N GLY A 155 -2.92 7.10 -13.46
CA GLY A 155 -2.98 6.14 -14.56
C GLY A 155 -2.74 6.79 -15.93
N TYR A 156 -3.33 7.95 -16.16
CA TYR A 156 -3.09 8.74 -17.37
C TYR A 156 -1.65 9.25 -17.44
N LEU A 157 -1.12 9.80 -16.33
CA LEU A 157 0.26 10.29 -16.29
C LEU A 157 1.27 9.17 -16.57
N VAL A 158 1.11 8.00 -15.95
CA VAL A 158 1.97 6.83 -16.19
C VAL A 158 1.87 6.37 -17.64
N THR A 159 0.67 6.32 -18.20
CA THR A 159 0.47 5.96 -19.61
C THR A 159 1.17 6.95 -20.55
N ILE A 160 1.04 8.26 -20.29
CA ILE A 160 1.70 9.31 -21.08
C ILE A 160 3.22 9.19 -20.95
N GLN A 161 3.74 9.06 -19.74
CA GLN A 161 5.18 8.92 -19.47
C GLN A 161 5.78 7.69 -20.16
N TYR A 162 5.01 6.62 -20.34
CA TYR A 162 5.46 5.43 -21.07
C TYR A 162 5.71 5.70 -22.55
N PHE A 163 4.85 6.48 -23.20
CA PHE A 163 4.99 6.83 -24.62
C PHE A 163 5.78 8.12 -24.87
N ALA A 164 6.02 8.92 -23.82
CA ALA A 164 6.74 10.16 -23.92
C ALA A 164 8.26 9.93 -24.05
N PRO A 165 9.00 10.88 -24.66
CA PRO A 165 10.46 10.83 -24.68
C PRO A 165 11.06 10.79 -23.26
N PRO A 166 12.25 10.19 -23.07
CA PRO A 166 12.90 10.11 -21.74
C PRO A 166 13.08 11.47 -21.03
N SER A 167 13.23 12.56 -21.80
CA SER A 167 13.29 13.93 -21.26
C SER A 167 12.04 14.33 -20.48
N PHE A 168 10.86 13.80 -20.83
CA PHE A 168 9.63 14.04 -20.10
C PHE A 168 9.64 13.38 -18.72
N ASN A 169 10.22 12.18 -18.60
CA ASN A 169 10.34 11.46 -17.32
C ASN A 169 11.24 12.21 -16.33
N ASN A 170 12.23 12.96 -16.83
CA ASN A 170 13.07 13.83 -16.00
C ASN A 170 12.28 14.91 -15.26
N LEU A 171 11.08 15.29 -15.72
CA LEU A 171 10.20 16.22 -15.00
C LEU A 171 9.64 15.62 -13.70
N PHE A 172 9.61 14.29 -13.58
CA PHE A 172 9.01 13.59 -12.43
C PHE A 172 10.03 12.91 -11.52
N VAL A 173 11.32 12.97 -11.85
CA VAL A 173 12.40 12.49 -10.98
C VAL A 173 12.41 13.31 -9.68
N PRO A 174 12.24 12.69 -8.50
CA PRO A 174 12.28 13.39 -7.21
C PRO A 174 13.63 14.04 -6.96
N GLN A 175 13.65 15.03 -6.07
CA GLN A 175 14.89 15.59 -5.58
C GLN A 175 15.59 14.62 -4.61
N ASP A 176 16.88 14.39 -4.86
CA ASP A 176 17.72 13.59 -3.99
C ASP A 176 18.04 14.37 -2.71
N VAL A 177 17.97 13.68 -1.58
CA VAL A 177 18.33 14.23 -0.28
C VAL A 177 19.57 13.51 0.21
N ASN A 178 20.69 14.23 0.20
CA ASN A 178 21.95 13.82 0.81
C ASN A 178 22.20 14.75 2.00
N LEU A 179 22.04 14.22 3.21
CA LEU A 179 22.33 14.92 4.46
C LEU A 179 23.32 14.09 5.27
N GLU A 180 24.49 14.65 5.54
CA GLU A 180 25.43 14.12 6.53
C GLU A 180 25.34 15.01 7.77
N THR A 181 24.59 14.59 8.78
CA THR A 181 24.49 15.33 10.04
C THR A 181 24.77 14.39 11.20
N GLY A 182 25.83 14.66 11.96
CA GLY A 182 26.17 13.89 13.17
C GLY A 182 26.69 12.47 12.92
N GLY A 183 27.37 12.22 11.79
CA GLY A 183 27.92 10.89 11.45
C GLY A 183 26.90 9.92 10.84
N ILE A 184 25.64 10.33 10.67
CA ILE A 184 24.61 9.55 9.98
C ILE A 184 24.39 10.17 8.60
N ALA A 185 24.81 9.46 7.55
CA ALA A 185 24.51 9.82 6.18
C ALA A 185 23.08 9.38 5.83
N ILE A 186 22.15 10.32 5.81
CA ILE A 186 20.80 10.11 5.28
C ILE A 186 20.87 10.36 3.78
N GLN A 187 21.09 9.29 3.01
CA GLN A 187 20.97 9.29 1.55
C GLN A 187 19.60 8.72 1.17
N LYS A 188 18.72 9.58 0.65
CA LYS A 188 17.47 9.16 -0.01
C LYS A 188 17.53 9.58 -1.46
N SER A 189 17.99 8.67 -2.30
CA SER A 189 17.98 8.80 -3.76
C SER A 189 16.73 8.15 -4.37
N SER A 190 16.22 8.73 -5.46
CA SER A 190 15.18 8.10 -6.28
C SER A 190 15.70 6.87 -7.05
N GLU A 191 14.81 5.96 -7.49
CA GLU A 191 15.23 4.82 -8.35
C GLU A 191 15.90 5.30 -9.64
N VAL A 192 15.48 6.47 -10.14
CA VAL A 192 16.02 7.08 -11.36
C VAL A 192 17.43 7.63 -11.15
N SER A 193 17.65 8.38 -10.06
CA SER A 193 18.96 8.97 -9.74
C SER A 193 19.98 7.94 -9.27
N SER A 194 19.53 6.86 -8.63
CA SER A 194 20.37 5.70 -8.28
C SER A 194 20.65 4.77 -9.47
N GLY A 195 20.09 5.02 -10.66
CA GLY A 195 20.24 4.15 -11.82
C GLY A 195 19.61 2.76 -11.65
N SER A 196 18.75 2.58 -10.64
CA SER A 196 18.09 1.31 -10.32
C SER A 196 16.73 1.13 -11.00
N LEU A 197 16.21 2.20 -11.63
CA LEU A 197 15.02 2.14 -12.47
C LEU A 197 15.31 1.26 -13.68
N LYS A 198 14.50 0.22 -13.87
CA LYS A 198 14.56 -0.60 -15.08
C LYS A 198 14.27 0.26 -16.30
N THR A 199 15.09 0.13 -17.34
CA THR A 199 14.91 0.85 -18.61
C THR A 199 13.48 0.63 -19.14
N GLY A 200 12.74 1.72 -19.35
CA GLY A 200 11.34 1.70 -19.80
C GLY A 200 10.26 1.58 -18.72
N ALA A 201 10.61 1.40 -17.44
CA ALA A 201 9.66 1.42 -16.35
C ALA A 201 9.27 2.86 -15.97
N VAL A 202 8.02 3.04 -15.57
CA VAL A 202 7.44 4.37 -15.32
C VAL A 202 6.86 4.49 -13.91
N ASN A 203 7.10 5.62 -13.26
CA ASN A 203 6.81 5.87 -11.84
C ASN A 203 5.70 6.92 -11.60
N GLY A 204 5.12 7.55 -12.62
CA GLY A 204 4.08 8.56 -12.43
C GLY A 204 4.64 9.78 -11.69
N THR A 205 3.98 10.23 -10.64
CA THR A 205 4.49 11.29 -9.76
C THR A 205 5.21 10.77 -8.52
N PHE A 206 5.41 9.46 -8.41
CA PHE A 206 6.08 8.83 -7.26
C PHE A 206 7.58 8.67 -7.48
N ALA A 207 8.32 8.55 -6.37
CA ALA A 207 9.75 8.26 -6.40
C ALA A 207 10.13 6.86 -6.87
N ASN A 208 9.19 5.90 -6.78
CA ASN A 208 9.44 4.48 -7.00
C ASN A 208 8.24 3.83 -7.70
N THR A 209 8.52 2.99 -8.70
CA THR A 209 7.52 2.22 -9.48
C THR A 209 6.62 1.33 -8.62
N ALA A 210 7.14 0.83 -7.48
CA ALA A 210 6.40 0.00 -6.53
C ALA A 210 5.27 0.78 -5.86
N ASN A 211 5.55 2.01 -5.38
CA ASN A 211 4.56 2.89 -4.78
C ASN A 211 3.42 3.20 -5.76
N THR A 212 3.79 3.51 -7.01
CA THR A 212 2.83 3.76 -8.10
C THR A 212 1.94 2.56 -8.33
N SER A 213 2.54 1.37 -8.52
CA SER A 213 1.78 0.14 -8.78
C SER A 213 0.85 -0.22 -7.62
N ALA A 214 1.30 -0.07 -6.38
CA ALA A 214 0.52 -0.37 -5.18
C ALA A 214 -0.65 0.61 -5.02
N PHE A 215 -0.44 1.91 -5.25
CA PHE A 215 -1.52 2.90 -5.24
C PHE A 215 -2.54 2.65 -6.37
N LEU A 216 -2.07 2.35 -7.58
CA LEU A 216 -2.93 2.04 -8.73
C LEU A 216 -3.76 0.78 -8.48
N LEU A 217 -3.23 -0.23 -7.78
CA LEU A 217 -3.99 -1.43 -7.39
C LEU A 217 -5.20 -1.08 -6.50
N ILE A 218 -5.04 -0.19 -5.51
CA ILE A 218 -6.15 0.26 -4.66
C ILE A 218 -7.23 0.94 -5.51
N CYS A 219 -6.81 1.85 -6.38
CA CYS A 219 -7.71 2.57 -7.28
C CYS A 219 -8.41 1.61 -8.26
N PHE A 220 -7.71 0.58 -8.71
CA PHE A 220 -8.22 -0.47 -9.59
C PHE A 220 -9.28 -1.35 -8.91
N ILE A 221 -9.12 -1.66 -7.62
CA ILE A 221 -10.17 -2.32 -6.83
C ILE A 221 -11.41 -1.41 -6.78
N ILE A 222 -11.23 -0.13 -6.44
CA ILE A 222 -12.33 0.83 -6.30
C ILE A 222 -13.10 1.00 -7.63
N ILE A 223 -12.40 1.17 -8.76
CA ILE A 223 -13.06 1.35 -10.06
C ILE A 223 -13.90 0.12 -10.43
N ILE A 224 -13.38 -1.10 -10.24
CA ILE A 224 -14.11 -2.33 -10.56
C ILE A 224 -15.34 -2.47 -9.70
N VAL A 225 -15.21 -2.29 -8.37
CA VAL A 225 -16.35 -2.42 -7.45
C VAL A 225 -17.44 -1.40 -7.78
N LEU A 226 -17.09 -0.13 -7.95
CA LEU A 226 -18.06 0.92 -8.28
C LEU A 226 -18.75 0.69 -9.64
N LYS A 227 -18.07 0.05 -10.60
CA LYS A 227 -18.66 -0.27 -11.91
C LYS A 227 -19.59 -1.46 -11.87
N LEU A 228 -19.22 -2.53 -11.16
CA LEU A 228 -20.11 -3.66 -10.89
C LEU A 228 -21.34 -3.22 -10.07
N GLN A 229 -21.22 -2.11 -9.34
CA GLN A 229 -22.34 -1.49 -8.64
C GLN A 229 -23.28 -0.67 -9.56
N ASN A 230 -22.84 0.01 -10.61
CA ASN A 230 -23.75 0.94 -11.32
C ASN A 230 -24.52 0.32 -12.48
N ASN A 231 -24.01 -0.72 -13.14
CA ASN A 231 -24.58 -1.22 -14.40
C ASN A 231 -25.36 -2.54 -14.24
N SER A 232 -26.43 -2.69 -15.02
CA SER A 232 -26.87 -4.00 -15.49
C SER A 232 -25.75 -4.56 -16.38
N TYR A 233 -25.34 -5.81 -16.17
CA TYR A 233 -24.07 -6.39 -16.63
C TYR A 233 -23.72 -6.20 -18.12
N HIS A 234 -24.70 -5.86 -18.98
CA HIS A 234 -24.52 -5.64 -20.40
C HIS A 234 -23.78 -4.33 -20.78
N ASP A 235 -23.88 -3.26 -19.99
CA ASP A 235 -23.29 -1.94 -20.36
C ASP A 235 -21.82 -1.74 -19.94
N LEU A 236 -21.21 -2.77 -19.34
CA LEU A 236 -19.86 -2.65 -18.77
C LEU A 236 -18.76 -2.58 -19.85
N PHE A 237 -19.02 -3.13 -21.05
CA PHE A 237 -18.02 -3.26 -22.13
C PHE A 237 -18.08 -2.17 -23.21
N LEU A 238 -19.14 -1.35 -23.28
CA LEU A 238 -19.38 -0.41 -24.39
C LEU A 238 -19.34 1.08 -24.02
N SER A 239 -18.98 1.43 -22.77
CA SER A 239 -19.00 2.82 -22.29
C SER A 239 -17.60 3.41 -22.10
N LYS A 240 -17.50 4.76 -21.98
CA LYS A 240 -16.29 5.54 -21.58
C LYS A 240 -15.53 4.96 -20.37
N ASN A 241 -16.15 4.04 -19.64
CA ASN A 241 -15.61 3.34 -18.49
C ASN A 241 -14.63 2.22 -18.86
N LEU A 242 -14.79 1.57 -20.02
CA LEU A 242 -13.83 0.58 -20.50
C LEU A 242 -12.47 1.24 -20.75
N PHE A 243 -12.48 2.45 -21.34
CA PHE A 243 -11.26 3.21 -21.57
C PHE A 243 -10.50 3.50 -20.28
N ASN A 244 -11.18 3.99 -19.23
CA ASN A 244 -10.55 4.19 -17.91
C ASN A 244 -9.99 2.90 -17.30
N PHE A 245 -10.67 1.77 -17.49
CA PHE A 245 -10.17 0.47 -17.05
C PHE A 245 -8.90 0.07 -17.81
N VAL A 246 -8.91 0.20 -19.13
CA VAL A 246 -7.76 -0.10 -19.99
C VAL A 246 -6.57 0.80 -19.64
N VAL A 247 -6.79 2.10 -19.44
CA VAL A 247 -5.74 3.03 -19.01
C VAL A 247 -5.15 2.65 -17.65
N MET A 248 -5.99 2.32 -16.65
CA MET A 248 -5.49 1.89 -15.34
C MET A 248 -4.70 0.57 -15.42
N TYR A 249 -5.19 -0.38 -16.21
CA TYR A 249 -4.51 -1.67 -16.38
C TYR A 249 -3.20 -1.52 -17.16
N PHE A 250 -3.19 -0.69 -18.21
CA PHE A 250 -1.98 -0.35 -18.94
C PHE A 250 -0.97 0.41 -18.05
N ALA A 251 -1.43 1.31 -17.19
CA ALA A 251 -0.56 1.99 -16.24
C ALA A 251 0.09 0.98 -15.27
N LEU A 252 -0.65 0.01 -14.73
CA LEU A 252 -0.08 -1.09 -13.93
C LEU A 252 0.99 -1.86 -14.71
N PHE A 253 0.72 -2.15 -15.98
CA PHE A 253 1.69 -2.77 -16.87
C PHE A 253 2.96 -1.92 -17.06
N ALA A 254 2.83 -0.62 -17.33
CA ALA A 254 3.92 0.31 -17.59
C ALA A 254 4.85 0.53 -16.38
N THR A 255 4.41 0.21 -15.15
CA THR A 255 5.30 0.21 -13.97
C THR A 255 6.33 -0.92 -14.00
N TYR A 256 6.18 -1.91 -14.89
CA TYR A 256 6.95 -3.15 -14.93
C TYR A 256 6.94 -3.93 -13.60
N LYS A 257 6.00 -3.69 -12.70
CA LYS A 257 5.84 -4.48 -11.47
C LYS A 257 4.99 -5.71 -11.75
N ARG A 258 5.68 -6.80 -12.11
CA ARG A 258 5.10 -8.11 -12.51
C ARG A 258 3.98 -8.59 -11.59
N ILE A 259 4.19 -8.49 -10.28
CA ILE A 259 3.23 -9.03 -9.30
C ILE A 259 2.03 -8.10 -9.13
N ALA A 260 2.20 -6.78 -9.30
CA ALA A 260 1.07 -5.87 -9.37
C ALA A 260 0.20 -6.17 -10.60
N LEU A 261 0.80 -6.47 -11.76
CA LEU A 261 0.06 -6.89 -12.96
C LEU A 261 -0.74 -8.18 -12.70
N LEU A 262 -0.12 -9.20 -12.09
CA LEU A 262 -0.80 -10.46 -11.73
C LEU A 262 -1.98 -10.20 -10.78
N PHE A 263 -1.79 -9.36 -9.76
CA PHE A 263 -2.90 -8.97 -8.88
C PHE A 263 -3.98 -8.21 -9.64
N GLY A 264 -3.61 -7.34 -10.59
CA GLY A 264 -4.55 -6.68 -11.51
C GLY A 264 -5.45 -7.68 -12.23
N MET A 265 -4.89 -8.79 -12.72
CA MET A 265 -5.70 -9.86 -13.34
C MET A 265 -6.61 -10.57 -12.33
N ILE A 266 -6.12 -10.86 -11.12
CA ILE A 266 -6.85 -11.65 -10.10
C ILE A 266 -7.95 -10.82 -9.41
N ILE A 267 -7.79 -9.50 -9.26
CA ILE A 267 -8.73 -8.62 -8.54
C ILE A 267 -10.18 -8.76 -9.03
N PRO A 268 -10.50 -8.69 -10.34
CA PRO A 268 -11.85 -8.94 -10.85
C PRO A 268 -12.45 -10.27 -10.37
N VAL A 269 -11.66 -11.34 -10.33
CA VAL A 269 -12.10 -12.68 -9.89
C VAL A 269 -12.43 -12.67 -8.40
N ILE A 270 -11.54 -12.10 -7.57
CA ILE A 270 -11.77 -11.96 -6.12
C ILE A 270 -13.06 -11.18 -5.85
N ILE A 271 -13.23 -10.03 -6.53
CA ILE A 271 -14.42 -9.18 -6.38
C ILE A 271 -15.68 -9.96 -6.76
N LEU A 272 -15.69 -10.67 -7.89
CA LEU A 272 -16.84 -11.49 -8.31
C LEU A 272 -17.16 -12.62 -7.32
N PHE A 273 -16.13 -13.23 -6.72
CA PHE A 273 -16.31 -14.23 -5.67
C PHE A 273 -16.96 -13.64 -4.41
N ILE A 274 -16.49 -12.46 -3.96
CA ILE A 274 -17.05 -11.74 -2.81
C ILE A 274 -18.51 -11.29 -3.08
N TYR A 275 -18.82 -10.87 -4.31
CA TYR A 275 -20.20 -10.59 -4.76
C TYR A 275 -21.08 -11.85 -4.87
N ARG A 276 -20.54 -13.04 -4.58
CA ARG A 276 -21.20 -14.35 -4.72
C ARG A 276 -21.65 -14.66 -6.15
N LYS A 277 -20.98 -14.10 -7.16
CA LYS A 277 -21.27 -14.31 -8.60
C LYS A 277 -20.38 -15.41 -9.19
N ARG A 278 -20.45 -16.61 -8.61
CA ARG A 278 -19.55 -17.74 -8.94
C ARG A 278 -19.52 -18.10 -10.43
N LEU A 279 -20.66 -18.05 -11.13
CA LEU A 279 -20.72 -18.33 -12.57
C LEU A 279 -19.92 -17.33 -13.41
N TRP A 280 -19.99 -16.05 -13.08
CA TRP A 280 -19.24 -15.01 -13.79
C TRP A 280 -17.75 -15.08 -13.46
N ALA A 281 -17.40 -15.39 -12.20
CA ALA A 281 -16.01 -15.66 -11.84
C ALA A 281 -15.45 -16.82 -12.68
N GLY A 282 -16.21 -17.92 -12.84
CA GLY A 282 -15.84 -19.04 -13.70
C GLY A 282 -15.60 -18.63 -15.16
N LYS A 283 -16.46 -17.79 -15.74
CA LYS A 283 -16.27 -17.26 -17.11
C LYS A 283 -15.01 -16.41 -17.24
N VAL A 284 -14.74 -15.54 -16.28
CA VAL A 284 -13.53 -14.69 -16.29
C VAL A 284 -12.26 -15.54 -16.12
N ILE A 285 -12.28 -16.51 -15.20
CA ILE A 285 -11.18 -17.47 -15.03
C ILE A 285 -10.94 -18.24 -16.33
N TRP A 286 -12.00 -18.75 -16.94
CA TRP A 286 -11.90 -19.48 -18.21
C TRP A 286 -11.32 -18.60 -19.32
N PHE A 287 -11.77 -17.35 -19.43
CA PHE A 287 -11.22 -16.39 -20.39
C PHE A 287 -9.73 -16.13 -20.16
N TYR A 288 -9.28 -15.99 -18.90
CA TYR A 288 -7.86 -15.83 -18.60
C TYR A 288 -7.04 -17.08 -18.90
N LEU A 289 -7.54 -18.27 -18.54
CA LEU A 289 -6.88 -19.54 -18.85
C LEU A 289 -6.78 -19.77 -20.36
N PHE A 290 -7.84 -19.46 -21.11
CA PHE A 290 -7.85 -19.53 -22.56
C PHE A 290 -6.88 -18.52 -23.19
N SER A 291 -6.84 -17.28 -22.68
CA SER A 291 -5.89 -16.25 -23.13
C SER A 291 -4.44 -16.65 -22.85
N LEU A 292 -4.17 -17.22 -21.67
CA LEU A 292 -2.85 -17.75 -21.30
C LEU A 292 -2.47 -18.93 -22.20
N PHE A 293 -3.39 -19.85 -22.46
CA PHE A 293 -3.19 -20.97 -23.38
C PHE A 293 -2.85 -20.47 -24.79
N LEU A 294 -3.60 -19.50 -25.33
CA LEU A 294 -3.31 -18.89 -26.63
C LEU A 294 -1.95 -18.19 -26.64
N LEU A 295 -1.57 -17.50 -25.57
CA LEU A 295 -0.28 -16.84 -25.46
C LEU A 295 0.87 -17.85 -25.43
N ILE A 296 0.74 -18.93 -24.67
CA ILE A 296 1.72 -20.02 -24.63
C ILE A 296 1.80 -20.71 -25.99
N PHE A 297 0.67 -21.03 -26.61
CA PHE A 297 0.60 -21.62 -27.94
C PHE A 297 1.26 -20.71 -28.99
N ALA A 298 0.93 -19.41 -28.99
CA ALA A 298 1.58 -18.43 -29.86
C ALA A 298 3.09 -18.38 -29.65
N SER A 299 3.53 -18.39 -28.38
CA SER A 299 4.95 -18.35 -28.03
C SER A 299 5.71 -19.61 -28.41
N LEU A 300 5.08 -20.80 -28.38
CA LEU A 300 5.75 -22.06 -28.72
C LEU A 300 5.81 -22.31 -30.22
N PHE A 301 4.80 -21.87 -30.96
CA PHE A 301 4.65 -22.22 -32.38
C PHE A 301 5.01 -21.09 -33.35
N PHE A 302 4.95 -19.83 -32.93
CA PHE A 302 5.13 -18.69 -33.84
C PHE A 302 6.26 -17.74 -33.43
N LEU A 303 6.65 -17.73 -32.17
CA LEU A 303 7.70 -16.84 -31.67
C LEU A 303 8.90 -17.72 -31.28
N ASN A 304 9.98 -17.66 -32.05
CA ASN A 304 11.29 -18.17 -31.60
C ASN A 304 11.81 -17.28 -30.47
N VAL A 305 11.15 -17.31 -29.31
CA VAL A 305 11.51 -16.49 -28.15
C VAL A 305 12.81 -17.06 -27.59
N ASP A 306 13.88 -16.31 -27.75
CA ASP A 306 15.16 -16.63 -27.12
C ASP A 306 14.99 -16.48 -25.59
N THR A 307 14.92 -17.62 -24.89
CA THR A 307 14.70 -17.68 -23.44
C THR A 307 16.00 -17.53 -22.64
N SER A 308 17.14 -17.36 -23.33
CA SER A 308 18.48 -17.31 -22.74
C SER A 308 18.87 -15.97 -22.09
N ILE A 309 17.92 -15.04 -21.92
CA ILE A 309 18.24 -13.70 -21.41
C ILE A 309 18.60 -13.73 -19.92
N ASP A 310 19.89 -13.53 -19.65
CA ASP A 310 20.52 -13.53 -18.33
C ASP A 310 19.83 -12.55 -17.37
N SER A 311 19.33 -13.09 -16.26
CA SER A 311 18.53 -12.38 -15.27
C SER A 311 19.30 -11.26 -14.54
N TRP A 312 20.63 -11.30 -14.57
CA TRP A 312 21.51 -10.37 -13.85
C TRP A 312 21.88 -9.13 -14.67
N ALA A 313 22.11 -9.27 -15.98
CA ALA A 313 22.38 -8.15 -16.89
C ALA A 313 21.19 -7.18 -17.01
N ILE A 314 19.98 -7.71 -16.87
CA ILE A 314 18.71 -6.97 -16.87
C ILE A 314 18.52 -6.04 -15.67
N ARG A 315 19.09 -6.40 -14.50
CA ARG A 315 19.03 -5.52 -13.32
C ARG A 315 20.00 -4.34 -13.41
N LYS A 316 20.99 -4.39 -14.31
CA LYS A 316 21.98 -3.34 -14.57
C LYS A 316 21.64 -2.45 -15.79
N GLY A 317 20.36 -2.33 -16.14
CA GLY A 317 19.93 -1.35 -17.16
C GLY A 317 19.99 -1.83 -18.62
N GLY A 318 20.08 -3.14 -18.87
CA GLY A 318 19.96 -3.68 -20.24
C GLY A 318 18.62 -3.30 -20.89
N ASN A 319 18.64 -2.92 -22.17
CA ASN A 319 17.42 -2.73 -22.97
C ASN A 319 16.69 -4.06 -23.07
N ILE A 320 15.51 -4.16 -22.47
CA ILE A 320 14.70 -5.38 -22.49
C ILE A 320 13.57 -5.18 -23.49
N ASP A 321 13.49 -6.08 -24.45
CA ASP A 321 12.30 -6.21 -25.27
C ASP A 321 11.11 -6.71 -24.41
N LEU A 322 9.91 -6.21 -24.70
CA LEU A 322 8.67 -6.49 -23.97
C LEU A 322 8.40 -8.00 -23.85
N LEU A 323 8.64 -8.74 -24.94
CA LEU A 323 8.46 -10.19 -24.99
C LEU A 323 9.49 -10.91 -24.11
N GLY A 324 10.75 -10.45 -24.08
CA GLY A 324 11.78 -10.96 -23.19
C GLY A 324 11.42 -10.73 -21.72
N TYR A 325 10.83 -9.58 -21.39
CA TYR A 325 10.37 -9.27 -20.03
C TYR A 325 9.27 -10.22 -19.54
N PHE A 326 8.32 -10.57 -20.42
CA PHE A 326 7.26 -11.54 -20.13
C PHE A 326 7.78 -12.98 -20.11
N GLY A 327 8.61 -13.39 -21.07
CA GLY A 327 9.18 -14.74 -21.14
C GLY A 327 9.97 -15.11 -19.88
N GLN A 328 10.66 -14.14 -19.27
CA GLN A 328 11.35 -14.34 -18.00
C GLN A 328 10.47 -14.71 -16.80
N LEU A 329 9.16 -14.43 -16.82
CA LEU A 329 8.27 -14.91 -15.75
C LEU A 329 8.23 -16.44 -15.69
N PHE A 330 8.53 -17.08 -16.82
CA PHE A 330 8.49 -18.53 -16.99
C PHE A 330 9.88 -19.16 -17.03
N SER A 331 10.97 -18.39 -16.87
CA SER A 331 12.33 -18.95 -16.90
C SER A 331 12.70 -19.65 -15.59
N ALA A 332 13.34 -20.81 -15.69
CA ALA A 332 13.76 -21.60 -14.53
C ALA A 332 14.76 -20.83 -13.65
N GLU A 333 15.65 -20.04 -14.26
CA GLU A 333 16.65 -19.24 -13.56
C GLU A 333 16.02 -18.20 -12.61
N TYR A 334 14.91 -17.56 -13.03
CA TYR A 334 14.20 -16.58 -12.21
C TYR A 334 13.64 -17.20 -10.93
N TRP A 335 13.13 -18.44 -11.02
CA TRP A 335 12.57 -19.17 -9.87
C TRP A 335 13.65 -19.85 -9.03
N GLN A 336 14.72 -20.38 -9.65
CA GLN A 336 15.82 -21.08 -8.96
C GLN A 336 16.78 -20.12 -8.23
N LYS A 337 17.09 -18.96 -8.81
CA LYS A 337 17.83 -17.88 -8.14
C LYS A 337 16.92 -16.97 -7.30
N GLY A 338 15.66 -17.40 -7.07
CA GLY A 338 14.62 -16.61 -6.42
C GLY A 338 15.01 -16.22 -4.99
N THR A 339 15.58 -15.03 -4.84
CA THR A 339 16.03 -14.46 -3.56
C THR A 339 14.93 -14.55 -2.49
N ARG A 340 13.68 -14.31 -2.86
CA ARG A 340 12.51 -14.33 -1.96
C ARG A 340 12.17 -15.70 -1.39
N GLN A 341 12.24 -16.77 -2.20
CA GLN A 341 11.99 -18.13 -1.69
C GLN A 341 13.09 -18.56 -0.72
N TRP A 342 14.35 -18.24 -1.05
CA TRP A 342 15.48 -18.49 -0.18
C TRP A 342 15.32 -17.71 1.14
N ILE A 343 14.98 -16.42 1.10
CA ILE A 343 14.71 -15.60 2.29
C ILE A 343 13.63 -16.24 3.16
N ILE A 344 12.48 -16.64 2.59
CA ILE A 344 11.41 -17.30 3.35
C ILE A 344 11.95 -18.55 4.04
N LYS A 345 12.67 -19.41 3.32
CA LYS A 345 13.24 -20.64 3.89
C LYS A 345 14.26 -20.36 5.00
N THR A 346 15.12 -19.36 4.80
CA THR A 346 16.14 -18.97 5.80
C THR A 346 15.50 -18.37 7.04
N ILE A 347 14.50 -17.48 6.90
CA ILE A 347 13.77 -16.92 8.04
C ILE A 347 13.00 -18.01 8.77
N VAL A 348 12.22 -18.84 8.05
CA VAL A 348 11.44 -19.91 8.65
C VAL A 348 12.34 -20.93 9.34
N GLY A 349 13.42 -21.36 8.68
CA GLY A 349 14.40 -22.27 9.28
C GLY A 349 15.13 -21.65 10.47
N GLY A 350 15.46 -20.36 10.40
CA GLY A 350 16.13 -19.63 11.46
C GLY A 350 15.24 -19.32 12.66
N THR A 351 13.96 -19.03 12.48
CA THR A 351 13.03 -18.71 13.58
C THR A 351 12.36 -19.95 14.16
N ILE A 352 11.72 -20.76 13.31
CA ILE A 352 10.99 -21.96 13.74
C ILE A 352 11.95 -23.11 14.01
N GLY A 353 12.94 -23.31 13.14
CA GLY A 353 13.86 -24.44 13.22
C GLY A 353 14.86 -24.35 14.39
N THR A 354 15.15 -23.16 14.91
CA THR A 354 16.04 -22.97 16.07
C THR A 354 15.28 -22.82 17.40
N GLY A 355 13.94 -22.84 17.39
CA GLY A 355 13.12 -22.63 18.58
C GLY A 355 12.90 -21.17 18.99
N ASN A 356 13.46 -20.20 18.24
CA ASN A 356 13.31 -18.77 18.50
C ASN A 356 11.98 -18.21 17.97
N TRP A 357 10.87 -18.71 18.49
CA TRP A 357 9.52 -18.39 18.03
C TRP A 357 9.09 -16.96 18.35
N PHE A 358 9.78 -16.29 19.28
CA PHE A 358 9.45 -14.95 19.77
C PHE A 358 10.01 -13.82 18.89
N GLY A 359 10.85 -14.14 17.89
CA GLY A 359 11.50 -13.15 17.04
C GLY A 359 12.80 -12.63 17.65
N PHE A 360 13.61 -11.97 16.82
CA PHE A 360 14.99 -11.60 17.18
C PHE A 360 15.17 -10.15 17.61
N SER A 361 14.53 -9.18 16.96
CA SER A 361 14.60 -7.78 17.39
C SER A 361 13.73 -6.96 16.45
N SER A 362 13.14 -5.87 16.96
CA SER A 362 12.51 -4.91 16.05
C SER A 362 13.51 -4.03 15.31
N GLU A 363 14.80 -4.04 15.69
CA GLU A 363 15.88 -3.49 14.87
C GLU A 363 16.29 -4.50 13.79
N ALA A 364 16.13 -4.10 12.52
CA ALA A 364 16.42 -4.96 11.37
C ALA A 364 17.86 -5.47 11.33
N ASN A 365 18.83 -4.61 11.67
CA ASN A 365 20.25 -4.96 11.66
C ASN A 365 20.57 -6.04 12.68
N GLU A 366 20.08 -5.87 13.90
CA GLU A 366 20.33 -6.80 15.00
C GLU A 366 19.65 -8.13 14.73
N ALA A 367 18.39 -8.12 14.27
CA ALA A 367 17.69 -9.35 13.91
C ALA A 367 18.41 -10.17 12.83
N VAL A 368 19.02 -9.51 11.84
CA VAL A 368 19.83 -10.19 10.81
C VAL A 368 21.16 -10.70 11.38
N ASN A 369 21.79 -9.97 12.31
CA ASN A 369 23.01 -10.41 12.98
C ASN A 369 22.74 -11.66 13.83
N THR A 370 21.68 -11.66 14.66
CA THR A 370 21.27 -12.81 15.46
C THR A 370 20.96 -14.02 14.57
N LEU A 371 20.25 -13.82 13.45
CA LEU A 371 19.99 -14.87 12.48
C LEU A 371 21.29 -15.45 11.88
N THR A 372 22.28 -14.59 11.63
CA THR A 372 23.59 -14.98 11.09
C THR A 372 24.38 -15.85 12.08
N GLU A 373 24.28 -15.56 13.37
CA GLU A 373 24.91 -16.34 14.44
C GLU A 373 24.27 -17.72 14.60
N LEU A 374 22.95 -17.79 14.44
CA LEU A 374 22.18 -19.04 14.51
C LEU A 374 22.35 -19.94 13.28
N LEU A 375 22.69 -19.36 12.13
CA LEU A 375 22.89 -20.08 10.87
C LEU A 375 24.30 -19.83 10.31
N PRO A 376 25.37 -20.29 10.99
CA PRO A 376 26.75 -19.95 10.63
C PRO A 376 27.12 -20.44 9.22
N ALA A 377 26.54 -21.56 8.77
CA ALA A 377 26.75 -22.10 7.43
C ALA A 377 26.22 -21.19 6.30
N GLN A 378 25.30 -20.27 6.61
CA GLN A 378 24.71 -19.33 5.63
C GLN A 378 25.18 -17.88 5.84
N LYS A 379 26.14 -17.64 6.76
CA LYS A 379 26.55 -16.30 7.19
C LYS A 379 26.92 -15.36 6.04
N SER A 380 27.76 -15.82 5.10
CA SER A 380 28.18 -15.00 3.95
C SER A 380 27.00 -14.56 3.10
N ILE A 381 26.07 -15.47 2.82
CA ILE A 381 24.88 -15.23 1.99
C ILE A 381 23.88 -14.32 2.71
N ILE A 382 23.69 -14.50 4.03
CA ILE A 382 22.80 -13.66 4.84
C ILE A 382 23.30 -12.21 4.86
N LEU A 383 24.60 -12.01 5.08
CA LEU A 383 25.21 -10.67 5.12
C LEU A 383 25.18 -10.00 3.74
N GLU A 384 25.47 -10.74 2.66
CA GLU A 384 25.37 -10.23 1.29
C GLU A 384 23.95 -9.76 0.94
N ARG A 385 22.92 -10.43 1.48
CA ARG A 385 21.51 -10.22 1.13
C ARG A 385 20.70 -9.51 2.21
N LYS A 386 21.37 -8.88 3.18
CA LYS A 386 20.75 -8.24 4.35
C LYS A 386 19.60 -7.29 4.00
N PHE A 387 19.76 -6.48 2.95
CA PHE A 387 18.75 -5.51 2.51
C PHE A 387 17.51 -6.14 1.87
N TRP A 388 17.57 -7.40 1.46
CA TRP A 388 16.47 -8.06 0.75
C TRP A 388 15.49 -8.75 1.70
N PHE A 389 15.82 -8.91 2.99
CA PHE A 389 14.91 -9.52 3.96
C PHE A 389 13.57 -8.76 4.06
N GLU A 390 13.61 -7.44 3.91
CA GLU A 390 12.42 -6.57 3.94
C GLU A 390 11.55 -6.69 2.68
N ASP A 391 12.07 -7.25 1.57
CA ASP A 391 11.29 -7.51 0.35
C ASP A 391 10.19 -8.56 0.60
N VAL A 392 10.37 -9.45 1.58
CA VAL A 392 9.35 -10.41 2.02
C VAL A 392 8.80 -9.96 3.36
N TYR A 393 7.87 -9.02 3.32
CA TYR A 393 7.44 -8.29 4.51
C TYR A 393 6.88 -9.17 5.64
N TRP A 394 6.07 -10.19 5.32
CA TRP A 394 5.62 -11.16 6.33
C TRP A 394 6.75 -12.00 6.91
N GLY A 395 7.76 -12.30 6.10
CA GLY A 395 8.99 -12.94 6.54
C GLY A 395 9.77 -12.00 7.47
N ALA A 396 9.95 -10.75 7.09
CA ALA A 396 10.58 -9.73 7.92
C ALA A 396 9.83 -9.56 9.26
N MET A 397 8.49 -9.53 9.24
CA MET A 397 7.70 -9.51 10.48
C MET A 397 7.93 -10.74 11.36
N LEU A 398 8.02 -11.93 10.77
CA LEU A 398 8.34 -13.15 11.50
C LEU A 398 9.75 -13.10 12.09
N LEU A 399 10.72 -12.56 11.34
CA LEU A 399 12.10 -12.37 11.77
C LEU A 399 12.17 -11.39 12.95
N TYR A 400 11.49 -10.25 12.85
CA TYR A 400 11.59 -9.16 13.81
C TYR A 400 10.74 -9.36 15.05
N TYR A 401 9.51 -9.85 14.88
CA TYR A 401 8.50 -9.90 15.94
C TYR A 401 8.02 -11.33 16.27
N GLY A 402 8.53 -12.34 15.58
CA GLY A 402 8.19 -13.74 15.82
C GLY A 402 6.74 -14.09 15.50
N ILE A 403 6.37 -15.30 15.89
CA ILE A 403 5.00 -15.82 15.79
C ILE A 403 4.00 -14.93 16.55
N PRO A 404 4.28 -14.45 17.79
CA PRO A 404 3.35 -13.60 18.52
C PRO A 404 3.05 -12.29 17.78
N GLY A 405 4.08 -11.63 17.24
CA GLY A 405 3.90 -10.39 16.48
C GLY A 405 3.09 -10.60 15.20
N VAL A 406 3.42 -11.63 14.42
CA VAL A 406 2.67 -12.01 13.21
C VAL A 406 1.22 -12.39 13.56
N ALA A 407 1.00 -13.10 14.66
CA ALA A 407 -0.34 -13.49 15.11
C ALA A 407 -1.19 -12.28 15.53
N LEU A 408 -0.64 -11.34 16.28
CA LEU A 408 -1.32 -10.11 16.67
C LEU A 408 -1.71 -9.27 15.45
N PHE A 409 -0.77 -9.10 14.52
CA PHE A 409 -1.03 -8.36 13.29
C PHE A 409 -2.03 -9.09 12.37
N GLY A 410 -1.91 -10.41 12.26
CA GLY A 410 -2.88 -11.27 11.57
C GLY A 410 -4.28 -11.17 12.17
N TYR A 411 -4.39 -11.09 13.50
CA TYR A 411 -5.66 -10.89 14.19
C TYR A 411 -6.28 -9.51 13.88
N ILE A 412 -5.47 -8.45 13.79
CA ILE A 412 -5.93 -7.12 13.33
C ILE A 412 -6.56 -7.23 11.94
N PHE A 413 -5.85 -7.85 10.97
CA PHE A 413 -6.36 -8.03 9.61
C PHE A 413 -7.61 -8.90 9.55
N GLN A 414 -7.64 -10.00 10.31
CA GLN A 414 -8.80 -10.88 10.39
C GLN A 414 -10.02 -10.14 10.93
N SER A 415 -9.83 -9.33 11.99
CA SER A 415 -10.92 -8.56 12.61
C SER A 415 -11.46 -7.51 11.64
N LEU A 416 -10.57 -6.75 10.99
CA LEU A 416 -10.93 -5.78 9.95
C LEU A 416 -11.66 -6.43 8.77
N TYR A 417 -11.21 -7.62 8.33
CA TYR A 417 -11.86 -8.38 7.27
C TYR A 417 -13.26 -8.84 7.68
N LYS A 418 -13.44 -9.37 8.90
CA LYS A 418 -14.75 -9.75 9.44
C LYS A 418 -15.70 -8.54 9.52
N THR A 419 -15.21 -7.39 9.96
CA THR A 419 -15.99 -6.14 9.98
C THR A 419 -16.46 -5.74 8.59
N ALA A 420 -15.58 -5.80 7.58
CA ALA A 420 -15.98 -5.53 6.20
C ALA A 420 -16.98 -6.56 5.66
N GLN A 421 -16.80 -7.85 5.94
CA GLN A 421 -17.76 -8.89 5.58
C GLN A 421 -19.13 -8.65 6.22
N TRP A 422 -19.16 -8.19 7.48
CA TRP A 422 -20.41 -7.84 8.14
C TRP A 422 -21.14 -6.74 7.37
N LEU A 423 -20.45 -5.67 6.95
CA LEU A 423 -21.04 -4.60 6.13
C LEU A 423 -21.62 -5.15 4.81
N ILE A 424 -20.92 -6.07 4.15
CA ILE A 424 -21.37 -6.67 2.89
C ILE A 424 -22.69 -7.44 3.07
N ASN A 425 -22.83 -8.13 4.20
CA ASN A 425 -23.95 -9.02 4.47
C ASN A 425 -25.16 -8.32 5.09
N HIS A 426 -24.95 -7.30 5.93
CA HIS A 426 -26.02 -6.70 6.75
C HIS A 426 -26.42 -5.28 6.34
N CYS A 427 -25.54 -4.50 5.69
CA CYS A 427 -25.93 -3.16 5.26
C CYS A 427 -26.84 -3.23 4.02
N LEU A 428 -28.03 -2.62 4.09
CA LEU A 428 -28.92 -2.49 2.94
C LEU A 428 -28.37 -1.50 1.90
N GLU A 429 -27.62 -0.51 2.35
CA GLU A 429 -27.11 0.55 1.49
C GLU A 429 -25.99 0.08 0.57
N ARG A 430 -26.27 0.11 -0.73
CA ARG A 430 -25.38 -0.42 -1.78
C ARG A 430 -23.98 0.19 -1.76
N GLN A 431 -23.85 1.47 -1.43
CA GLN A 431 -22.55 2.16 -1.33
C GLN A 431 -21.70 1.61 -0.19
N LEU A 432 -22.30 1.37 0.97
CA LEU A 432 -21.59 0.85 2.15
C LEU A 432 -21.21 -0.62 1.98
N ARG A 433 -22.06 -1.42 1.32
CA ARG A 433 -21.70 -2.77 0.90
C ARG A 433 -20.48 -2.75 -0.01
N SER A 434 -20.45 -1.83 -0.97
CA SER A 434 -19.35 -1.70 -1.92
C SER A 434 -18.05 -1.29 -1.24
N LEU A 435 -18.10 -0.42 -0.23
CA LEU A 435 -16.96 -0.14 0.64
C LEU A 435 -16.44 -1.42 1.33
N GLY A 436 -17.34 -2.24 1.88
CA GLY A 436 -16.98 -3.54 2.46
C GLY A 436 -16.29 -4.45 1.44
N ILE A 437 -16.78 -4.52 0.21
CA ILE A 437 -16.17 -5.34 -0.87
C ILE A 437 -14.78 -4.82 -1.23
N VAL A 438 -14.63 -3.50 -1.43
CA VAL A 438 -13.33 -2.86 -1.69
C VAL A 438 -12.33 -3.26 -0.62
N PHE A 439 -12.72 -3.14 0.65
CA PHE A 439 -11.81 -3.42 1.76
C PHE A 439 -11.53 -4.92 1.94
N CYS A 440 -12.52 -5.79 1.78
CA CYS A 440 -12.30 -7.24 1.79
C CYS A 440 -11.29 -7.67 0.70
N THR A 441 -11.45 -7.15 -0.52
CA THR A 441 -10.49 -7.40 -1.62
C THR A 441 -9.12 -6.84 -1.25
N LEU A 442 -9.05 -5.61 -0.74
CA LEU A 442 -7.80 -4.98 -0.36
C LEU A 442 -7.06 -5.76 0.75
N SER A 443 -7.76 -6.27 1.76
CA SER A 443 -7.17 -7.11 2.81
C SER A 443 -6.57 -8.40 2.26
N ILE A 444 -7.27 -9.08 1.34
CA ILE A 444 -6.75 -10.29 0.68
C ILE A 444 -5.47 -9.95 -0.11
N ILE A 445 -5.53 -8.88 -0.92
CA ILE A 445 -4.37 -8.42 -1.69
C ILE A 445 -3.22 -8.04 -0.78
N THR A 446 -3.47 -7.34 0.35
CA THR A 446 -2.45 -6.96 1.33
C THR A 446 -1.73 -8.19 1.88
N ILE A 447 -2.46 -9.24 2.25
CA ILE A 447 -1.84 -10.49 2.75
C ILE A 447 -0.93 -11.10 1.68
N PHE A 448 -1.42 -11.33 0.47
CA PHE A 448 -0.62 -11.99 -0.56
C PHE A 448 0.51 -11.12 -1.12
N TYR A 449 0.27 -9.82 -1.25
CA TYR A 449 1.26 -8.88 -1.78
C TYR A 449 2.40 -8.63 -0.79
N GLY A 450 2.14 -8.72 0.51
CA GLY A 450 3.15 -8.62 1.56
C GLY A 450 4.18 -9.76 1.59
N PHE A 451 3.94 -10.87 0.89
CA PHE A 451 4.96 -11.92 0.69
C PHE A 451 5.98 -11.57 -0.40
N VAL A 452 5.75 -10.47 -1.10
CA VAL A 452 6.47 -10.13 -2.33
C VAL A 452 7.08 -8.74 -2.27
N GLU A 453 6.38 -7.82 -1.64
CA GLU A 453 6.74 -6.41 -1.55
C GLU A 453 6.55 -5.89 -0.12
N ARG A 454 7.30 -4.83 0.20
CA ARG A 454 7.26 -4.10 1.46
C ARG A 454 6.08 -3.12 1.57
N ILE A 455 4.87 -3.67 1.44
CA ILE A 455 3.64 -2.88 1.24
C ILE A 455 3.35 -1.85 2.34
N PHE A 456 3.77 -2.07 3.59
CA PHE A 456 3.53 -1.12 4.69
C PHE A 456 4.56 0.04 4.72
N GLU A 457 5.72 -0.15 4.09
CA GLU A 457 6.70 0.94 3.87
C GLU A 457 6.26 1.86 2.73
N MET A 458 5.43 1.35 1.82
CA MET A 458 4.87 2.15 0.72
C MET A 458 3.86 3.15 1.26
N LYS A 459 4.27 4.42 1.33
CA LYS A 459 3.51 5.50 2.00
C LYS A 459 2.05 5.56 1.58
N CYS A 460 1.79 5.65 0.27
CA CYS A 460 0.43 5.75 -0.26
C CYS A 460 -0.38 4.49 0.01
N PHE A 461 0.17 3.30 -0.26
CA PHE A 461 -0.57 2.06 -0.04
C PHE A 461 -1.00 1.92 1.43
N SER A 462 -0.06 2.10 2.36
CA SER A 462 -0.30 2.02 3.80
C SER A 462 -1.30 3.08 4.26
N PHE A 463 -1.16 4.34 3.82
CA PHE A 463 -2.11 5.41 4.14
C PHE A 463 -3.55 5.08 3.70
N TYR A 464 -3.75 4.69 2.44
CA TYR A 464 -5.11 4.41 1.92
C TYR A 464 -5.69 3.11 2.49
N LEU A 465 -4.86 2.11 2.79
CA LEU A 465 -5.28 0.90 3.49
C LEU A 465 -5.87 1.25 4.86
N TRP A 466 -5.14 2.00 5.69
CA TRP A 466 -5.60 2.38 7.03
C TRP A 466 -6.74 3.40 7.00
N LEU A 467 -6.78 4.29 6.00
CA LEU A 467 -7.91 5.17 5.74
C LEU A 467 -9.19 4.35 5.48
N LEU A 468 -9.16 3.41 4.53
CA LEU A 468 -10.31 2.58 4.19
C LEU A 468 -10.72 1.67 5.35
N ALA A 469 -9.75 1.11 6.09
CA ALA A 469 -9.99 0.35 7.31
C ALA A 469 -10.77 1.19 8.34
N GLY A 470 -10.32 2.43 8.55
CA GLY A 470 -10.95 3.36 9.49
C GLY A 470 -12.39 3.67 9.07
N ILE A 471 -12.64 3.92 7.77
CA ILE A 471 -13.99 4.21 7.27
C ILE A 471 -14.91 2.99 7.47
N VAL A 472 -14.42 1.78 7.16
CA VAL A 472 -15.17 0.53 7.36
C VAL A 472 -15.58 0.35 8.82
N VAL A 473 -14.62 0.49 9.75
CA VAL A 473 -14.92 0.36 11.19
C VAL A 473 -15.83 1.48 11.68
N ASN A 474 -15.63 2.72 11.22
CA ASN A 474 -16.50 3.84 11.56
C ASN A 474 -17.96 3.59 11.17
N VAL A 475 -18.19 3.12 9.93
CA VAL A 475 -19.53 2.77 9.43
C VAL A 475 -20.09 1.61 10.24
N TYR A 476 -19.30 0.56 10.46
CA TYR A 476 -19.73 -0.61 11.24
C TYR A 476 -20.20 -0.21 12.64
N SER A 477 -19.39 0.53 13.40
CA SER A 477 -19.72 0.95 14.76
C SER A 477 -21.01 1.77 14.83
N ARG A 478 -21.26 2.61 13.82
CA ARG A 478 -22.50 3.42 13.76
C ARG A 478 -23.74 2.56 13.50
N TYR A 479 -23.66 1.63 12.56
CA TYR A 479 -24.78 0.73 12.28
C TYR A 479 -25.05 -0.21 13.45
N TRP A 480 -24.01 -0.75 14.06
CA TRP A 480 -24.13 -1.62 15.23
C TRP A 480 -24.80 -0.89 16.41
N GLN A 481 -24.40 0.34 16.70
CA GLN A 481 -25.04 1.17 17.73
C GLN A 481 -26.49 1.54 17.40
N GLN A 482 -26.85 1.60 16.11
CA GLN A 482 -28.24 1.84 15.71
C GLN A 482 -29.11 0.59 15.87
N SER A 483 -28.57 -0.61 15.59
CA SER A 483 -29.31 -1.85 15.81
C SER A 483 -29.56 -2.15 17.29
N GLU A 484 -28.56 -1.96 18.15
CA GLU A 484 -28.71 -2.18 19.61
C GLU A 484 -29.70 -1.22 20.30
N ARG A 485 -30.16 -0.15 19.63
CA ARG A 485 -31.16 0.78 20.16
C ARG A 485 -32.59 0.41 19.77
N ILE A 486 -32.75 -0.52 18.85
CA ILE A 486 -34.05 -0.94 18.30
C ILE A 486 -34.54 -2.23 19.00
N ASP A 487 -33.59 -3.03 19.49
CA ASP A 487 -33.82 -4.18 20.38
C ASP A 487 -33.87 -3.71 21.85
#